data_AF-A0A498JYQ6-F1
#
_entry.id   AF-A0A498JYQ6-F1
#
_cell.length_a   1.000
_cell.length_b   1.000
_cell.length_c   1.000
_cell.angle_alpha   90.00
_cell.angle_beta   90.00
_cell.angle_gamma   90.00
#
_symmetry.space_group_name_H-M   'P 1'
#
loop_
_entity.id
_entity.type
_entity.pdbx_description
1 polymer ?
#
loop_
_entity_poly.entity_id
_entity_poly.type
_entity_poly.pdbx_seq_one_letter_code
_entity_poly.pdbx_strand_id
1 'polypeptide(L)'
;MAPPVLPSPFLLKAETNNKYLRYQLDAESDINEIVQFSEDNPDSRFVKFTTETPNNEDYADKHYVHIKCSYNGNYLRRVDQNRLLVLAAATDRNETKDNWACTLFKVEPVGPPDNNNQITRCRLRHLQSDLLTRPFIENRFELRLHQKTPDSQGVDMYSVSGGTCKC
;
A
#
# COMPACT_ATOMS: atom_id res chain seq x y z
N MET A 1 -16.52 -4.35 20.39
CA MET A 1 -16.35 -4.72 18.97
C MET A 1 -14.87 -4.78 18.67
N ALA A 2 -14.42 -5.80 17.93
CA ALA A 2 -13.04 -5.88 17.48
C ALA A 2 -12.72 -4.73 16.50
N PRO A 3 -11.48 -4.23 16.44
CA PRO A 3 -11.11 -3.18 15.49
C PRO A 3 -11.23 -3.69 14.03
N PRO A 4 -11.57 -2.82 13.06
CA PRO A 4 -11.65 -3.20 11.65
C PRO A 4 -10.34 -3.77 11.12
N VAL A 5 -10.43 -4.79 10.26
CA VAL A 5 -9.26 -5.51 9.75
C VAL A 5 -9.11 -5.28 8.25
N LEU A 6 -7.88 -5.04 7.79
CA LEU A 6 -7.58 -5.03 6.36
C LEU A 6 -7.60 -6.49 5.85
N PRO A 7 -8.38 -6.83 4.81
CA PRO A 7 -8.34 -8.18 4.25
C PRO A 7 -6.92 -8.55 3.80
N SER A 8 -6.62 -9.85 3.82
CA SER A 8 -5.34 -10.38 3.35
C SER A 8 -5.61 -11.76 2.71
N PRO A 9 -5.34 -11.95 1.41
CA PRO A 9 -4.86 -10.94 0.46
C PRO A 9 -5.91 -9.86 0.18
N PHE A 10 -5.45 -8.70 -0.28
CA PHE A 10 -6.30 -7.58 -0.70
C PHE A 10 -5.90 -7.03 -2.06
N LEU A 11 -6.85 -6.31 -2.65
CA LEU A 11 -6.69 -5.45 -3.81
C LEU A 11 -6.86 -4.01 -3.36
N LEU A 12 -5.97 -3.12 -3.83
CA LEU A 12 -6.04 -1.70 -3.55
C LEU A 12 -6.42 -0.95 -4.82
N LYS A 13 -7.50 -0.17 -4.81
CA LYS A 13 -7.99 0.56 -5.97
C LYS A 13 -7.99 2.06 -5.71
N ALA A 14 -7.34 2.83 -6.58
CA ALA A 14 -7.39 4.29 -6.48
C ALA A 14 -8.75 4.81 -6.93
N GLU A 15 -9.38 5.63 -6.11
CA GLU A 15 -10.68 6.22 -6.44
C GLU A 15 -10.56 7.25 -7.57
N THR A 16 -9.38 7.85 -7.75
CA THR A 16 -9.15 8.91 -8.75
C THR A 16 -9.15 8.45 -10.19
N ASN A 17 -8.67 7.24 -10.47
CA ASN A 17 -8.62 6.70 -11.83
C ASN A 17 -9.32 5.35 -11.97
N ASN A 18 -9.91 4.84 -10.88
CA ASN A 18 -10.63 3.58 -10.84
C ASN A 18 -9.78 2.38 -11.33
N LYS A 19 -8.47 2.40 -11.08
CA LYS A 19 -7.54 1.30 -11.39
C LYS A 19 -6.99 0.66 -10.11
N TYR A 20 -6.68 -0.62 -10.21
CA TYR A 20 -6.00 -1.36 -9.15
C TYR A 20 -4.50 -1.06 -9.15
N LEU A 21 -3.93 -0.99 -7.95
CA LEU A 21 -2.49 -1.02 -7.74
C LEU A 21 -1.97 -2.34 -8.27
N ARG A 22 -0.97 -2.30 -9.15
CA ARG A 22 -0.27 -3.47 -9.65
C ARG A 22 1.23 -3.34 -9.49
N TYR A 23 1.87 -4.47 -9.31
CA TYR A 23 3.29 -4.63 -9.56
C TYR A 23 3.60 -4.55 -11.06
N GLN A 24 4.71 -3.91 -11.41
CA GLN A 24 5.21 -3.86 -12.77
C GLN A 24 6.75 -3.85 -12.78
N LEU A 25 7.32 -4.69 -13.65
CA LEU A 25 8.70 -4.57 -14.06
C LEU A 25 8.80 -3.36 -15.00
N ASP A 26 9.55 -2.34 -14.61
CA ASP A 26 9.79 -1.17 -15.46
C ASP A 26 11.13 -1.31 -16.18
N ALA A 27 11.09 -1.93 -17.37
CA ALA A 27 12.29 -2.19 -18.17
C ALA A 27 12.98 -0.91 -18.67
N GLU A 28 12.31 0.24 -18.62
CA GLU A 28 12.84 1.52 -19.12
C GLU A 28 13.60 2.32 -18.06
N SER A 29 13.44 2.04 -16.76
CA SER A 29 13.93 2.93 -15.69
C SER A 29 15.03 2.38 -14.80
N ASP A 30 15.65 1.24 -15.14
CA ASP A 30 16.54 0.44 -14.28
C ASP A 30 15.91 0.02 -12.92
N ILE A 31 14.67 0.45 -12.63
CA ILE A 31 13.95 0.20 -11.39
C ILE A 31 12.91 -0.89 -11.67
N ASN A 32 13.32 -2.13 -11.47
CA ASN A 32 12.54 -3.30 -11.88
C ASN A 32 11.30 -3.61 -11.02
N GLU A 33 10.86 -2.75 -10.09
CA GLU A 33 9.91 -3.18 -9.03
C GLU A 33 8.87 -2.11 -8.65
N ILE A 34 8.43 -1.32 -9.62
CA ILE A 34 7.45 -0.26 -9.39
C ILE A 34 6.06 -0.82 -9.05
N VAL A 35 5.30 -0.02 -8.31
CA VAL A 35 3.86 -0.24 -8.10
C VAL A 35 3.07 0.97 -8.55
N GLN A 36 2.05 0.76 -9.39
CA GLN A 36 1.27 1.83 -10.00
C GLN A 36 -0.21 1.46 -10.16
N PHE A 37 -1.09 2.46 -10.15
CA PHE A 37 -2.53 2.25 -10.32
C PHE A 37 -2.91 2.25 -11.80
N SER A 38 -2.74 1.10 -12.47
CA SER A 38 -2.98 0.98 -13.91
C SER A 38 -3.68 -0.30 -14.35
N GLU A 39 -3.99 -1.22 -13.43
CA GLU A 39 -4.65 -2.49 -13.78
C GLU A 39 -6.18 -2.38 -13.70
N ASP A 40 -6.87 -2.97 -14.67
CA ASP A 40 -8.33 -3.10 -14.67
C ASP A 40 -8.79 -4.45 -14.13
N ASN A 41 -8.02 -5.50 -14.41
CA ASN A 41 -8.41 -6.87 -14.09
C ASN A 41 -8.11 -7.21 -12.62
N PRO A 42 -9.13 -7.39 -11.76
CA PRO A 42 -8.92 -7.78 -10.36
C PRO A 42 -8.35 -9.20 -10.20
N ASP A 43 -8.47 -10.05 -11.22
CA ASP A 43 -7.92 -11.41 -11.22
C ASP A 43 -6.43 -11.43 -11.63
N SER A 44 -5.84 -10.29 -12.01
CA SER A 44 -4.43 -10.19 -12.36
C SER A 44 -3.54 -10.63 -11.19
N ARG A 45 -2.56 -11.49 -11.45
CA ARG A 45 -1.62 -11.93 -10.41
C ARG A 45 -0.77 -10.78 -9.83
N PHE A 46 -0.70 -9.65 -10.53
CA PHE A 46 0.12 -8.50 -10.15
C PHE A 46 -0.60 -7.51 -9.21
N VAL A 47 -1.91 -7.63 -8.99
CA VAL A 47 -2.68 -6.71 -8.14
C VAL A 47 -2.87 -7.18 -6.70
N LYS A 48 -2.37 -8.39 -6.39
CA LYS A 48 -2.55 -9.01 -5.08
C LYS A 48 -1.44 -8.60 -4.14
N PHE A 49 -1.84 -8.09 -2.98
CA PHE A 49 -0.96 -7.77 -1.88
C PHE A 49 -1.45 -8.48 -0.62
N THR A 50 -0.52 -8.82 0.25
CA THR A 50 -0.80 -9.36 1.57
C THR A 50 -0.26 -8.44 2.64
N THR A 51 -0.77 -8.58 3.86
CA THR A 51 -0.21 -7.93 5.04
C THR A 51 0.43 -8.91 5.98
N GLU A 52 1.48 -8.44 6.66
CA GLU A 52 2.06 -9.09 7.83
C GLU A 52 2.04 -8.11 9.01
N THR A 53 1.83 -8.62 10.22
CA THR A 53 1.83 -7.81 11.43
C THR A 53 3.25 -7.29 11.74
N PRO A 54 3.36 -6.13 12.40
CA PRO A 54 4.63 -5.66 12.92
C PRO A 54 5.25 -6.66 13.92
N ASN A 55 6.58 -6.66 14.01
CA ASN A 55 7.33 -7.34 15.06
C ASN A 55 7.26 -6.58 16.38
N ASN A 56 7.25 -5.24 16.33
CA ASN A 56 7.15 -4.42 17.51
C ASN A 56 5.69 -4.28 17.98
N GLU A 57 5.43 -4.69 19.22
CA GLU A 57 4.13 -4.60 19.89
C GLU A 57 3.58 -3.17 19.94
N ASP A 58 4.45 -2.15 19.96
CA ASP A 58 4.04 -0.74 19.91
C ASP A 58 3.21 -0.40 18.67
N TYR A 59 3.33 -1.19 17.60
CA TYR A 59 2.66 -0.98 16.33
C TYR A 59 1.53 -1.99 16.05
N ALA A 60 1.57 -3.16 16.67
CA ALA A 60 0.65 -4.27 16.40
C ALA A 60 -0.83 -3.88 16.57
N ASP A 61 -1.16 -3.15 17.65
CA ASP A 61 -2.53 -2.74 17.96
C ASP A 61 -2.95 -1.41 17.32
N LYS A 62 -2.11 -0.83 16.46
CA LYS A 62 -2.29 0.54 15.91
C LYS A 62 -2.52 0.56 14.40
N HIS A 63 -2.98 -0.55 13.82
CA HIS A 63 -3.22 -0.73 12.38
C HIS A 63 -1.98 -0.51 11.50
N TYR A 64 -0.79 -0.72 12.05
CA TYR A 64 0.42 -0.80 11.25
C TYR A 64 0.56 -2.18 10.65
N VAL A 65 1.00 -2.23 9.41
CA VAL A 65 1.21 -3.47 8.66
C VAL A 65 2.44 -3.32 7.78
N HIS A 66 3.10 -4.45 7.51
CA HIS A 66 3.97 -4.59 6.35
C HIS A 66 3.10 -4.98 5.16
N ILE A 67 3.22 -4.26 4.04
CA ILE A 67 2.50 -4.60 2.81
C ILE A 67 3.46 -5.34 1.89
N LYS A 68 3.08 -6.54 1.45
CA LYS A 68 3.91 -7.43 0.63
C LYS A 68 3.24 -7.67 -0.71
N CYS A 69 3.98 -7.52 -1.81
CA CYS A 69 3.48 -7.90 -3.11
C CYS A 69 3.45 -9.43 -3.21
N SER A 70 2.29 -10.00 -3.52
CA SER A 70 2.14 -11.45 -3.59
C SER A 70 2.85 -12.07 -4.81
N TYR A 71 3.22 -11.26 -5.81
CA TYR A 71 3.88 -11.75 -7.01
C TYR A 71 5.38 -12.01 -6.80
N ASN A 72 6.13 -11.01 -6.31
CA ASN A 72 7.59 -11.15 -6.10
C ASN A 72 7.96 -11.49 -4.65
N GLY A 73 7.03 -11.40 -3.70
CA GLY A 73 7.28 -11.68 -2.29
C GLY A 73 8.00 -10.55 -1.55
N ASN A 74 8.17 -9.38 -2.16
CA ASN A 74 8.87 -8.25 -1.55
C ASN A 74 7.91 -7.26 -0.88
N TYR A 75 8.39 -6.60 0.17
CA TYR A 75 7.66 -5.58 0.92
C TYR A 75 7.75 -4.20 0.25
N LEU A 76 6.71 -3.40 0.47
CA LEU A 76 6.68 -2.01 0.04
C LEU A 76 7.65 -1.18 0.87
N ARG A 77 8.48 -0.37 0.21
CA ARG A 77 9.33 0.65 0.82
C ARG A 77 9.59 1.78 -0.16
N ARG A 78 10.17 2.88 0.31
CA ARG A 78 10.70 3.92 -0.57
C ARG A 78 11.83 3.38 -1.44
N VAL A 79 12.06 3.98 -2.60
CA VAL A 79 13.19 3.63 -3.48
C VAL A 79 14.54 3.99 -2.84
N ASP A 80 14.66 5.18 -2.24
CA ASP A 80 15.82 5.66 -1.49
C ASP A 80 15.45 6.80 -0.52
N GLN A 81 16.47 7.34 0.17
CA GLN A 81 16.34 8.43 1.16
C GLN A 81 15.86 9.77 0.59
N ASN A 82 16.06 10.03 -0.70
CA ASN A 82 15.80 11.32 -1.34
C ASN A 82 14.50 11.32 -2.13
N ARG A 83 14.04 10.16 -2.60
CA ARG A 83 12.85 10.01 -3.43
C ARG A 83 11.66 9.50 -2.62
N LEU A 84 10.48 9.96 -3.00
CA LEU A 84 9.19 9.60 -2.38
C LEU A 84 8.46 8.46 -3.11
N LEU A 85 9.07 7.91 -4.17
CA LEU A 85 8.55 6.76 -4.90
C LEU A 85 8.57 5.50 -4.03
N VAL A 86 7.46 4.76 -4.02
CA VAL A 86 7.32 3.48 -3.32
C VAL A 86 7.45 2.33 -4.32
N LEU A 87 8.19 1.30 -3.94
CA LEU A 87 8.47 0.09 -4.73
C LEU A 87 8.15 -1.16 -3.90
N ALA A 88 7.92 -2.29 -4.57
CA ALA A 88 7.86 -3.61 -3.94
C ALA A 88 9.24 -4.28 -3.99
N ALA A 89 10.18 -3.78 -3.19
CA ALA A 89 11.62 -4.02 -3.38
C ALA A 89 12.41 -4.37 -2.10
N ALA A 90 11.74 -4.53 -0.95
CA ALA A 90 12.38 -4.98 0.28
C ALA A 90 12.22 -6.50 0.44
N THR A 91 13.31 -7.23 0.58
CA THR A 91 13.28 -8.67 0.89
C THR A 91 12.86 -8.93 2.33
N ASP A 92 13.15 -7.98 3.23
CA ASP A 92 12.97 -8.10 4.67
C ASP A 92 12.17 -6.92 5.24
N ARG A 93 11.49 -7.17 6.35
CA ARG A 93 10.75 -6.17 7.11
C ARG A 93 11.70 -5.19 7.81
N ASN A 94 11.36 -3.90 7.81
CA ASN A 94 12.11 -2.86 8.51
C ASN A 94 11.18 -1.87 9.22
N GLU A 95 11.31 -1.77 10.55
CA GLU A 95 10.42 -0.96 11.41
C GLU A 95 11.14 0.27 11.98
N THR A 96 12.36 0.55 11.51
CA THR A 96 13.20 1.62 12.03
C THR A 96 12.69 2.97 11.53
N LYS A 97 12.24 3.82 12.47
CA LYS A 97 11.70 5.17 12.18
C LYS A 97 12.69 6.14 11.55
N ASP A 98 13.99 5.91 11.66
CA ASP A 98 15.01 6.77 11.05
C ASP A 98 15.55 6.21 9.73
N ASN A 99 15.07 5.03 9.30
CA ASN A 99 15.53 4.38 8.08
C ASN A 99 14.51 4.57 6.95
N TRP A 100 14.93 5.22 5.87
CA TRP A 100 14.09 5.43 4.69
C TRP A 100 13.54 4.13 4.08
N ALA A 101 14.23 3.01 4.29
CA ALA A 101 13.83 1.68 3.84
C ALA A 101 12.78 1.01 4.76
N CYS A 102 12.19 1.76 5.70
CA CYS A 102 11.07 1.29 6.51
C CYS A 102 9.94 0.75 5.61
N THR A 103 9.34 -0.36 6.06
CA THR A 103 8.29 -1.09 5.33
C THR A 103 6.92 -0.99 6.01
N LEU A 104 6.83 -0.25 7.13
CA LEU A 104 5.59 -0.10 7.88
C LEU A 104 4.71 1.01 7.32
N PHE A 105 3.45 0.64 7.09
CA PHE A 105 2.38 1.54 6.74
C PHE A 105 1.26 1.43 7.78
N LYS A 106 0.75 2.57 8.25
CA LYS A 106 -0.49 2.63 8.99
C LYS A 106 -1.66 2.62 8.00
N VAL A 107 -2.60 1.70 8.21
CA VAL A 107 -3.88 1.71 7.52
C VAL A 107 -4.81 2.63 8.30
N GLU A 108 -5.27 3.72 7.67
CA GLU A 108 -6.21 4.67 8.26
C GLU A 108 -7.59 4.46 7.61
N PRO A 109 -8.55 3.77 8.26
CA PRO A 109 -9.86 3.50 7.68
C PRO A 109 -10.62 4.80 7.34
N VAL A 110 -11.36 4.80 6.23
CA VAL A 110 -12.20 5.91 5.81
C VAL A 110 -13.65 5.45 5.75
N GLY A 111 -14.42 5.82 6.77
CA GLY A 111 -15.81 5.37 6.91
C GLY A 111 -15.95 4.06 7.70
N PRO A 112 -17.18 3.54 7.83
CA PRO A 112 -17.45 2.32 8.57
C PRO A 112 -16.91 1.08 7.84
N PRO A 113 -16.53 0.02 8.58
CA PRO A 113 -16.23 -1.28 7.98
C PRO A 113 -17.47 -1.91 7.35
N ASP A 114 -17.27 -2.98 6.59
CA ASP A 114 -18.39 -3.81 6.13
C ASP A 114 -19.00 -4.67 7.26
N ASN A 115 -20.01 -5.46 6.90
CA ASN A 115 -20.70 -6.37 7.83
C ASN A 115 -19.78 -7.47 8.41
N ASN A 116 -18.63 -7.73 7.78
CA ASN A 116 -17.62 -8.68 8.24
C ASN A 116 -16.50 -7.99 9.04
N ASN A 117 -16.70 -6.73 9.42
CA ASN A 117 -15.72 -5.90 10.11
C ASN A 117 -14.42 -5.67 9.30
N GLN A 118 -14.50 -5.70 7.97
CA GLN A 118 -13.37 -5.44 7.07
C GLN A 118 -13.30 -3.97 6.67
N ILE A 119 -12.08 -3.47 6.56
CA ILE A 119 -11.80 -2.15 6.00
C ILE A 119 -12.10 -2.20 4.50
N THR A 120 -13.04 -1.38 4.05
CA THR A 120 -13.45 -1.27 2.64
C THR A 120 -12.87 -0.03 1.95
N ARG A 121 -12.45 0.97 2.73
CA ARG A 121 -11.81 2.18 2.24
C ARG A 121 -10.75 2.64 3.24
N CYS A 122 -9.60 3.10 2.76
CA CYS A 122 -8.52 3.54 3.62
C CYS A 122 -7.64 4.61 2.98
N ARG A 123 -6.78 5.19 3.81
CA ARG A 123 -5.52 5.81 3.41
C ARG A 123 -4.35 5.00 3.97
N LEU A 124 -3.19 5.12 3.34
CA LEU A 124 -1.96 4.47 3.82
C LEU A 124 -0.94 5.55 4.20
N ARG A 125 -0.46 5.51 5.44
CA ARG A 125 0.56 6.42 5.96
C ARG A 125 1.85 5.67 6.20
N HIS A 126 2.95 6.12 5.61
CA HIS A 126 4.26 5.52 5.81
C HIS A 126 4.84 5.94 7.18
N LEU A 127 5.30 4.98 7.99
CA LEU A 127 5.76 5.23 9.36
C LEU A 127 6.93 6.22 9.41
N GLN A 128 7.99 5.99 8.62
CA GLN A 128 9.22 6.76 8.73
C GLN A 128 9.05 8.23 8.31
N SER A 129 8.31 8.48 7.23
CA SER A 129 8.15 9.84 6.71
C SER A 129 6.92 10.55 7.26
N ASP A 130 6.00 9.83 7.89
CA ASP A 130 4.68 10.33 8.33
C ASP A 130 3.84 10.92 7.17
N LEU A 131 4.12 10.46 5.95
CA LEU A 131 3.45 10.93 4.73
C LEU A 131 2.41 9.91 4.27
N LEU A 132 1.29 10.41 3.77
CA LEU A 132 0.28 9.64 3.10
C LEU A 132 0.73 9.29 1.68
N THR A 133 0.34 8.10 1.24
CA THR A 133 0.52 7.68 -0.15
C THR A 133 -0.54 8.31 -1.04
N ARG A 134 -0.21 8.51 -2.31
CA ARG A 134 -1.17 8.83 -3.37
C ARG A 134 -0.67 8.33 -4.74
N PRO A 135 -1.55 8.13 -5.73
CA PRO A 135 -1.15 7.99 -7.13
C PRO A 135 -0.48 9.28 -7.61
N PHE A 136 0.70 9.18 -8.22
CA PHE A 136 1.36 10.33 -8.83
C PHE A 136 0.85 10.52 -10.27
N ILE A 137 -0.17 11.37 -10.40
CA ILE A 137 -0.96 11.58 -11.63
C ILE A 137 -0.07 12.05 -12.79
N GLU A 138 0.95 12.86 -12.50
CA GLU A 138 1.87 13.42 -13.50
C GLU A 138 2.84 12.38 -14.10
N ASN A 139 3.00 11.20 -13.47
CA ASN A 139 3.91 10.16 -13.94
C ASN A 139 3.33 8.76 -13.72
N ARG A 140 2.52 8.30 -14.69
CA ARG A 140 2.01 6.92 -14.81
C ARG A 140 1.22 6.38 -13.60
N PHE A 141 0.74 7.24 -12.70
CA PHE A 141 0.02 6.84 -11.48
C PHE A 141 0.82 5.92 -10.55
N GLU A 142 2.15 6.12 -10.48
CA GLU A 142 3.02 5.44 -9.52
C GLU A 142 2.60 5.75 -8.08
N LEU A 143 2.72 4.77 -7.17
CA LEU A 143 2.47 5.00 -5.75
C LEU A 143 3.61 5.86 -5.16
N ARG A 144 3.28 7.04 -4.65
CA ARG A 144 4.26 7.94 -4.03
C ARG A 144 3.76 8.45 -2.69
N LEU A 145 4.72 8.76 -1.83
CA LEU A 145 4.47 9.56 -0.64
C LEU A 145 4.29 11.02 -1.04
N HIS A 146 3.42 11.75 -0.35
CA HIS A 146 3.14 13.14 -0.73
C HIS A 146 3.13 14.10 0.47
N GLN A 147 2.12 14.02 1.32
CA GLN A 147 1.87 15.01 2.37
C GLN A 147 1.36 14.35 3.65
N LYS A 148 1.45 15.06 4.77
CA LYS A 148 1.04 14.53 6.08
C LYS A 148 -0.48 14.52 6.27
N THR A 149 -1.14 15.56 5.77
CA THR A 149 -2.59 15.75 5.91
C THR A 149 -3.35 15.11 4.75
N PRO A 150 -4.58 14.63 4.98
CA PRO A 150 -5.41 14.11 3.89
C PRO A 150 -5.48 15.04 2.67
N ASP A 151 -5.44 14.46 1.47
CA ASP A 151 -5.62 15.20 0.22
C ASP A 151 -7.06 15.76 0.16
N SER A 152 -7.18 17.06 -0.10
CA SER A 152 -8.49 17.74 -0.11
C SER A 152 -9.44 17.22 -1.20
N GLN A 153 -8.89 16.66 -2.28
CA GLN A 153 -9.63 16.05 -3.38
C GLN A 153 -9.76 14.53 -3.20
N GLY A 154 -9.23 13.97 -2.11
CA GLY A 154 -9.31 12.54 -1.84
C GLY A 154 -8.39 11.65 -2.68
N VAL A 155 -7.34 12.23 -3.28
CA VAL A 155 -6.41 11.50 -4.16
C VAL A 155 -5.65 10.38 -3.42
N ASP A 156 -5.53 10.51 -2.11
CA ASP A 156 -4.90 9.56 -1.18
C ASP A 156 -5.86 8.48 -0.66
N MET A 157 -7.11 8.44 -1.14
CA MET A 157 -8.10 7.43 -0.74
C MET A 157 -8.11 6.23 -1.69
N TYR A 158 -8.26 5.06 -1.07
CA TYR A 158 -8.33 3.80 -1.77
C TYR A 158 -9.55 3.02 -1.35
N SER A 159 -10.20 2.38 -2.33
CA SER A 159 -11.10 1.26 -2.06
C SER A 159 -10.31 -0.02 -1.88
N VAL A 160 -10.74 -0.85 -0.95
CA VAL A 160 -10.13 -2.13 -0.59
C VAL A 160 -11.16 -3.25 -0.81
N SER A 161 -10.73 -4.33 -1.44
CA SER A 161 -11.51 -5.56 -1.56
C SER A 161 -10.64 -6.78 -1.27
N GLY A 162 -11.27 -7.87 -0.82
CA GLY A 162 -10.57 -9.15 -0.66
C GLY A 162 -10.12 -9.73 -1.99
N GLY A 163 -8.87 -10.20 -2.05
CA GLY A 163 -8.37 -10.94 -3.21
C GLY A 163 -8.89 -12.38 -3.16
N THR A 164 -9.68 -12.82 -4.14
CA THR A 164 -10.07 -14.23 -4.20
C THR A 164 -8.86 -15.09 -4.59
N CYS A 165 -8.52 -16.06 -3.74
CA CYS A 165 -7.72 -17.21 -4.16
C CYS A 165 -8.66 -18.16 -4.87
N LYS A 166 -8.61 -18.22 -6.21
CA LYS A 166 -9.11 -19.41 -6.90
C LYS A 166 -8.07 -20.49 -6.67
N CYS A 167 -8.42 -21.45 -5.82
CA CYS A 167 -7.69 -22.69 -5.59
C CYS A 167 -7.61 -23.51 -6.89
#